data_AF-A0A7Y4NW24-F1
#
_entry.id   AF-A0A7Y4NW24-F1
#
_cell.length_a   1.000
_cell.length_b   1.000
_cell.length_c   1.000
_cell.angle_alpha   90.00
_cell.angle_beta   90.00
_cell.angle_gamma   90.00
#
_symmetry.space_group_name_H-M   'P 1'
#
loop_
_entity.id
_entity.type
_entity.pdbx_description
1 polymer ?
#
loop_
_entity_poly.entity_id
_entity_poly.type
_entity_poly.pdbx_seq_one_letter_code
_entity_poly.pdbx_strand_id
1 'polypeptide(L)'
;RRTIHLGGYDARLREVRVHPALDRPTVPAFVVDYIVFHALLHADLAATPTGQDAGPDAGPDTHDAAGRCAAEHTPDFLAREAAFPLREAAWRWLLENLSSLRRG
;
A
#
# COMPACT_ATOMS: atom_id res chain seq x y z
N ARG A 1 -2.32 -17.49 10.09
CA ARG A 1 -3.37 -16.84 9.28
C ARG A 1 -2.70 -16.28 8.04
N ARG A 2 -3.09 -16.68 6.82
CA ARG A 2 -2.47 -16.17 5.57
C ARG A 2 -3.02 -14.76 5.28
N THR A 3 -2.20 -13.74 5.41
CA THR A 3 -2.45 -12.37 4.94
C THR A 3 -2.47 -12.39 3.40
N ILE A 4 -3.47 -11.72 2.80
CA ILE A 4 -3.51 -11.46 1.36
C ILE A 4 -2.97 -10.05 1.13
N HIS A 5 -2.03 -9.92 0.20
CA HIS A 5 -1.49 -8.62 -0.20
C HIS A 5 -2.23 -8.18 -1.46
N LEU A 6 -3.09 -7.17 -1.33
CA LEU A 6 -3.98 -6.73 -2.40
C LEU A 6 -3.34 -5.71 -3.34
N GLY A 7 -2.30 -5.03 -2.89
CA GLY A 7 -1.46 -4.20 -3.73
C GLY A 7 -0.29 -3.64 -2.94
N GLY A 8 0.73 -3.23 -3.68
CA GLY A 8 1.96 -2.69 -3.13
C GLY A 8 2.81 -2.00 -4.19
N TYR A 9 3.79 -1.24 -3.74
CA TYR A 9 4.74 -0.55 -4.61
C TYR A 9 6.10 -1.26 -4.58
N ASP A 10 6.64 -1.49 -5.77
CA ASP A 10 7.98 -2.03 -6.01
C ASP A 10 8.91 -0.87 -6.30
N ALA A 11 9.72 -0.46 -5.33
CA ALA A 11 10.58 0.72 -5.47
C ALA A 11 11.74 0.49 -6.44
N ARG A 12 12.18 -0.77 -6.58
CA ARG A 12 13.27 -1.13 -7.51
C ARG A 12 12.82 -0.96 -8.96
N LEU A 13 11.59 -1.39 -9.27
CA LEU A 13 11.02 -1.27 -10.62
C LEU A 13 10.19 0.00 -10.82
N ARG A 14 9.89 0.73 -9.75
CA ARG A 14 9.01 1.91 -9.72
C ARG A 14 7.61 1.60 -10.24
N GLU A 15 7.09 0.45 -9.85
CA GLU A 15 5.81 -0.09 -10.33
C GLU A 15 4.82 -0.28 -9.18
N VAL A 16 3.56 0.08 -9.42
CA VAL A 16 2.45 -0.32 -8.55
C VAL A 16 1.93 -1.67 -9.00
N ARG A 17 1.95 -2.66 -8.11
CA ARG A 17 1.40 -4.00 -8.35
C ARG A 17 0.05 -4.12 -7.66
N VAL A 18 -0.99 -4.45 -8.42
CA VAL A 18 -2.34 -4.70 -7.91
C VAL A 18 -2.67 -6.18 -8.05
N HIS A 19 -3.25 -6.78 -7.03
CA HIS A 19 -3.58 -8.20 -7.03
C HIS A 19 -4.70 -8.51 -8.04
N PRO A 20 -4.60 -9.56 -8.88
CA PRO A 20 -5.59 -9.89 -9.92
C PRO A 20 -7.03 -10.10 -9.41
N ALA A 21 -7.18 -10.46 -8.13
CA ALA A 21 -8.49 -10.57 -7.49
C ALA A 21 -9.31 -9.26 -7.50
N LEU A 22 -8.64 -8.11 -7.69
CA LEU A 22 -9.27 -6.79 -7.84
C LEU A 22 -9.64 -6.47 -9.30
N ASP A 23 -9.17 -7.24 -10.28
CA ASP A 23 -9.49 -7.08 -11.71
C ASP A 23 -10.76 -7.86 -12.08
N ARG A 24 -11.86 -7.54 -11.41
CA ARG A 24 -13.17 -8.17 -11.61
C ARG A 24 -14.23 -7.10 -11.76
N PRO A 25 -15.26 -7.31 -12.61
CA PRO A 25 -16.33 -6.32 -12.80
C PRO A 25 -17.16 -6.06 -11.53
N THR A 26 -17.10 -6.96 -10.55
CA THR A 26 -17.77 -6.81 -9.24
C THR A 26 -16.99 -5.90 -8.28
N VAL A 27 -15.74 -5.57 -8.59
CA VAL A 27 -14.89 -4.72 -7.76
C VAL A 27 -15.15 -3.27 -8.17
N PRO A 28 -15.63 -2.41 -7.26
CA PRO A 28 -15.83 -1.00 -7.57
C PRO A 28 -14.50 -0.30 -7.86
N ALA A 29 -14.50 0.62 -8.83
CA ALA A 29 -13.31 1.38 -9.22
C ALA A 29 -12.63 2.09 -8.02
N PHE A 30 -13.42 2.69 -7.12
CA PHE A 30 -12.90 3.38 -5.93
C PHE A 30 -12.07 2.49 -5.00
N VAL A 31 -12.27 1.16 -5.04
CA VAL A 31 -11.46 0.21 -4.27
C VAL A 31 -10.08 0.07 -4.89
N VAL A 32 -10.01 -0.02 -6.22
CA VAL A 32 -8.75 -0.06 -6.96
C VAL A 32 -8.02 1.28 -6.81
N ASP A 33 -8.74 2.40 -6.93
CA ASP A 33 -8.20 3.75 -6.72
C ASP A 33 -7.56 3.88 -5.33
N TYR A 34 -8.24 3.38 -4.29
CA TYR A 34 -7.70 3.37 -2.92
C TYR A 34 -6.42 2.53 -2.80
N ILE A 35 -6.38 1.33 -3.40
CA ILE A 35 -5.20 0.46 -3.35
C ILE A 35 -4.01 1.09 -4.10
N VAL A 36 -4.25 1.70 -5.26
CA VAL A 36 -3.23 2.41 -6.03
C VAL A 36 -2.74 3.63 -5.25
N PHE A 37 -3.65 4.42 -4.67
CA PHE A 37 -3.29 5.56 -3.82
C PHE A 37 -2.44 5.12 -2.62
N HIS A 38 -2.84 4.07 -1.92
CA HIS A 38 -2.08 3.49 -0.81
C HIS A 38 -0.67 3.07 -1.25
N ALA A 39 -0.54 2.40 -2.40
CA ALA A 39 0.76 2.00 -2.95
C ALA A 39 1.63 3.22 -3.31
N LEU A 40 1.04 4.27 -3.90
CA LEU A 40 1.77 5.49 -4.23
C LEU A 40 2.22 6.28 -2.99
N LEU A 41 1.47 6.23 -1.88
CA LEU A 41 1.93 6.82 -0.61
C LEU A 41 3.21 6.16 -0.10
N HIS A 42 3.37 4.85 -0.31
CA HIS A 42 4.65 4.18 -0.02
C HIS A 42 5.77 4.72 -0.90
N ALA A 43 5.52 4.98 -2.18
CA ALA A 43 6.52 5.56 -3.09
C ALA A 43 6.93 6.98 -2.66
N ASP A 44 5.95 7.82 -2.32
CA ASP A 44 6.14 9.22 -1.92
C ASP A 44 6.92 9.34 -0.60
N LEU A 45 6.60 8.50 0.38
CA LEU A 45 7.27 8.49 1.68
C LEU A 45 8.63 7.78 1.63
N ALA A 46 8.81 6.76 0.79
CA ALA A 46 10.13 6.16 0.56
C ALA A 46 11.09 7.13 -0.15
N ALA A 47 10.58 8.04 -0.98
CA ALA A 47 11.37 9.10 -1.61
C ALA A 47 11.74 10.25 -0.66
N THR A 48 11.10 10.32 0.51
CA THR A 48 11.40 11.31 1.53
C THR A 48 12.36 10.68 2.55
N PRO A 49 13.69 10.86 2.46
CA PRO A 49 14.58 10.43 3.52
C PRO A 49 14.17 11.19 4.79
N THR A 50 13.59 10.51 5.76
CA THR A 50 13.37 11.06 7.09
C THR A 50 14.74 11.35 7.69
N GLY A 51 15.20 12.60 7.56
CA GLY A 51 16.35 13.14 8.27
C GLY A 51 17.70 12.94 7.59
N GLN A 52 18.19 13.99 6.91
CA GLN A 52 19.56 14.46 7.18
C GLN A 52 19.67 14.63 8.70
N ASP A 53 20.30 13.66 9.36
CA ASP A 53 20.67 13.55 10.79
C ASP A 53 20.51 12.11 11.32
N ALA A 54 20.10 11.16 10.48
CA ALA A 54 20.19 9.76 10.83
C ALA A 54 21.67 9.34 10.71
N GLY A 55 22.30 9.06 11.85
CA GLY A 55 23.68 8.56 11.94
C GLY A 55 23.88 7.25 11.15
N PRO A 56 25.09 6.66 11.15
CA PRO A 56 25.42 5.46 10.36
C PRO A 56 24.54 4.23 10.65
N ASP A 57 23.65 4.32 11.64
CA ASP A 57 22.70 3.31 12.10
C ASP A 57 21.27 3.53 11.59
N ALA A 58 21.04 4.50 10.70
CA ALA A 58 19.78 4.66 9.97
C ALA A 58 19.58 3.44 9.07
N GLY A 59 18.66 2.56 9.48
CA GLY A 59 18.41 1.27 8.84
C GLY A 59 18.23 1.39 7.32
N PRO A 60 18.63 0.34 6.57
CA PRO A 60 18.72 0.38 5.12
C PRO A 60 17.35 0.69 4.54
N ASP A 61 17.33 1.50 3.48
CA ASP A 61 16.24 1.67 2.52
C ASP A 61 15.18 0.60 2.73
N THR A 62 14.10 0.91 3.43
CA THR A 62 13.17 -0.08 4.03
C THR A 62 12.36 -0.80 2.96
N HIS A 63 13.05 -1.67 2.23
CA HIS A 63 12.55 -2.55 1.19
C HIS A 63 12.90 -3.95 1.64
N ASP A 64 11.93 -4.86 1.57
CA ASP A 64 12.29 -6.27 1.76
C ASP A 64 13.19 -6.75 0.60
N ALA A 65 13.78 -7.94 0.73
CA ALA A 65 14.63 -8.53 -0.31
C ALA A 65 13.92 -8.72 -1.66
N ALA A 66 12.60 -8.52 -1.74
CA ALA A 66 11.81 -8.54 -2.96
C ALA A 66 11.48 -7.14 -3.51
N GLY A 67 12.02 -6.06 -2.92
CA GLY A 67 11.82 -4.69 -3.37
C GLY A 67 10.48 -4.06 -2.97
N ARG A 68 9.70 -4.72 -2.09
CA ARG A 68 8.44 -4.15 -1.58
C ARG A 68 8.76 -3.17 -0.47
N CYS A 69 8.20 -1.96 -0.54
CA CYS A 69 8.30 -0.99 0.56
C CYS A 69 7.77 -1.61 1.86
N ALA A 70 8.50 -1.39 2.95
CA ALA A 70 8.15 -1.92 4.26
C ALA A 70 6.74 -1.50 4.66
N ALA A 71 6.05 -2.41 5.36
CA ALA A 71 4.65 -2.30 5.75
C ALA A 71 4.38 -1.25 6.84
N GLU A 72 5.28 -0.30 7.08
CA GLU A 72 5.21 0.57 8.24
C GLU A 72 4.37 1.82 7.92
N HIS A 73 3.11 1.80 8.36
CA HIS A 73 2.20 2.94 8.28
C HIS A 73 2.52 3.93 9.39
N THR A 74 3.52 4.79 9.15
CA THR A 74 3.88 5.89 10.05
C THR A 74 2.70 6.85 10.29
N PRO A 75 2.72 7.68 11.35
CA PRO A 75 1.66 8.67 11.57
C PRO A 75 1.43 9.60 10.36
N ASP A 76 2.50 9.99 9.67
CA ASP A 76 2.43 10.79 8.45
C ASP A 76 1.78 10.02 7.29
N PHE A 77 2.08 8.73 7.15
CA PHE A 77 1.39 7.85 6.20
C PHE A 77 -0.11 7.84 6.47
N LEU A 78 -0.51 7.62 7.73
CA LEU A 78 -1.92 7.55 8.12
C LEU A 78 -2.64 8.88 7.89
N ALA A 79 -1.98 10.00 8.15
CA ALA A 79 -2.53 11.34 7.90
C ALA A 79 -2.73 11.60 6.40
N ARG A 80 -1.77 11.23 5.55
CA ARG A 80 -1.90 11.35 4.08
C ARG A 80 -2.92 10.37 3.53
N GLU A 81 -2.97 9.15 4.09
CA GLU A 81 -3.96 8.15 3.71
C GLU A 81 -5.39 8.65 3.98
N ALA A 82 -5.59 9.33 5.12
CA ALA A 82 -6.88 9.92 5.49
C ALA A 82 -7.41 10.97 4.51
N ALA A 83 -6.55 11.53 3.65
CA ALA A 83 -6.95 12.50 2.63
C ALA A 83 -7.74 11.87 1.46
N PHE A 84 -7.73 10.54 1.32
CA PHE A 84 -8.47 9.88 0.24
C PHE A 84 -10.00 9.95 0.48
N PRO A 85 -10.79 10.58 -0.41
CA PRO A 85 -12.21 10.89 -0.14
C PRO A 85 -13.10 9.68 0.15
N LEU A 86 -12.79 8.52 -0.45
CA LEU A 86 -13.58 7.30 -0.32
C LEU A 86 -12.89 6.24 0.55
N ARG A 87 -11.97 6.65 1.42
CA ARG A 87 -11.14 5.72 2.22
C ARG A 87 -11.99 4.77 3.05
N GLU A 88 -12.97 5.30 3.75
CA GLU A 88 -13.83 4.49 4.62
C GLU A 88 -14.69 3.52 3.83
N ALA A 89 -15.24 3.96 2.69
CA ALA A 89 -16.02 3.11 1.80
C ALA A 89 -15.17 1.99 1.18
N ALA A 90 -13.96 2.32 0.72
CA ALA A 90 -13.00 1.35 0.19
C ALA A 90 -12.61 0.32 1.25
N TRP A 91 -12.24 0.77 2.44
CA TRP A 91 -11.85 -0.11 3.55
C TRP A 91 -12.99 -1.03 3.97
N ARG A 92 -14.21 -0.49 4.09
CA ARG A 92 -15.40 -1.27 4.42
C ARG A 92 -15.65 -2.36 3.37
N TRP A 93 -15.62 -2.01 2.09
CA TRP A 93 -15.80 -2.98 1.01
C TRP A 93 -14.72 -4.07 1.06
N LEU A 94 -13.45 -3.70 1.28
CA LEU A 94 -12.33 -4.65 1.39
C LEU A 94 -12.53 -5.63 2.55
N LEU A 95 -12.95 -5.15 3.72
CA LEU A 95 -13.23 -6.01 4.88
C LEU A 95 -14.39 -6.99 4.61
N GLU A 96 -15.48 -6.50 4.02
CA GLU A 96 -16.66 -7.31 3.69
C GLU A 96 -16.34 -8.37 2.62
N ASN A 97 -15.41 -8.08 1.69
CA ASN A 97 -15.08 -8.94 0.55
C ASN A 97 -13.77 -9.73 0.70
N LEU A 98 -13.03 -9.56 1.80
CA LEU A 98 -11.72 -10.18 2.03
C LEU A 98 -11.75 -11.70 1.88
N SER A 99 -12.82 -12.35 2.35
CA SER A 99 -12.97 -13.80 2.26
C SER A 99 -13.13 -14.29 0.81
N SER A 100 -13.78 -13.49 -0.04
CA SER A 100 -13.97 -13.77 -1.46
C SER A 100 -12.68 -13.57 -2.25
N LEU A 101 -11.93 -12.49 -1.94
CA LEU A 101 -10.65 -12.19 -2.57
C LEU A 101 -9.59 -13.25 -2.30
N ARG A 102 -9.65 -13.96 -1.16
CA ARG A 102 -8.73 -15.05 -0.79
C ARG A 102 -8.99 -16.40 -1.47
N ARG A 103 -10.13 -16.55 -2.15
CA ARG A 103 -10.51 -17.76 -2.88
C ARG A 103 -10.33 -17.63 -4.39
N GLY A 104 -9.81 -16.47 -4.84
CA GLY A 104 -9.52 -16.16 -6.23
C GLY A 104 -8.18 -16.66 -6.69
#